data_AF-A2G7K9-F1
#
_entry.id   AF-A2G7K9-F1
#
_cell.length_a   1.000
_cell.length_b   1.000
_cell.length_c   1.000
_cell.angle_alpha   90.00
_cell.angle_beta   90.00
_cell.angle_gamma   90.00
#
_symmetry.space_group_name_H-M   'P 1'
#
loop_
_entity.id
_entity.type
_entity.pdbx_description
1 polymer ?
#
loop_
_entity_poly.entity_id
_entity_poly.type
_entity_poly.pdbx_seq_one_letter_code
_entity_poly.pdbx_strand_id
1 'polypeptide(L)'
;MSGRIFDLIDLEWLNQANQQIQSGINVETVLQNVPLTDGRIFPTISHKTFKNALNFNQIEIPKLRTGPKPKDPPQELINTVQNLHNKVQKNRNFPGFRPNYNRSSNDT
;
A
#
# COMPACT_ATOMS: atom_id res chain seq x y z
N MET A 1 10.35 24.12 -12.40
CA MET A 1 9.19 23.20 -12.45
C MET A 1 9.70 21.79 -12.21
N SER A 2 9.08 21.05 -11.29
CA SER A 2 9.48 19.67 -10.99
C SER A 2 9.04 18.78 -12.17
N GLY A 3 9.95 17.99 -12.73
CA GLY A 3 9.68 17.10 -13.89
C GLY A 3 8.88 15.86 -13.53
N ARG A 4 8.02 15.95 -12.50
CA ARG A 4 7.27 14.81 -11.99
C ARG A 4 5.92 14.76 -12.69
N ILE A 5 5.51 13.56 -13.05
CA ILE A 5 4.29 13.34 -13.84
C ILE A 5 3.03 13.95 -13.21
N PHE A 6 2.93 13.99 -11.87
CA PHE A 6 1.76 14.54 -11.19
C PHE A 6 1.63 16.06 -11.31
N ASP A 7 2.72 16.78 -11.60
CA ASP A 7 2.71 18.22 -11.87
C ASP A 7 2.18 18.55 -13.28
N LEU A 8 2.19 17.55 -14.16
CA LEU A 8 1.80 17.67 -15.56
C LEU A 8 0.41 17.12 -15.85
N ILE A 9 -0.30 16.58 -14.86
CA ILE A 9 -1.67 16.08 -15.07
C ILE A 9 -2.60 17.27 -15.28
N ASP A 10 -3.45 17.18 -16.29
CA ASP A 10 -4.43 18.21 -16.58
C ASP A 10 -5.40 18.44 -15.41
N LEU A 11 -5.62 19.71 -15.06
CA LEU A 11 -6.41 20.10 -13.90
C LEU A 11 -7.91 19.84 -14.11
N GLU A 12 -8.44 20.06 -15.31
CA GLU A 12 -9.85 19.82 -15.60
C GLU A 12 -10.14 18.32 -15.52
N TRP A 13 -9.27 17.52 -16.13
CA TRP A 13 -9.34 16.07 -16.04
C TRP A 13 -9.27 15.60 -14.59
N LEU A 14 -8.37 16.16 -13.77
CA LEU A 14 -8.23 15.78 -12.36
C LEU A 14 -9.53 16.01 -11.56
N ASN A 15 -10.21 17.13 -11.81
CA ASN A 15 -11.49 17.44 -11.17
C ASN A 15 -12.60 16.48 -11.63
N GLN A 16 -12.68 16.19 -12.94
CA GLN A 16 -13.64 15.23 -13.47
C GLN A 16 -13.39 13.82 -12.93
N ALA A 17 -12.13 13.37 -12.92
CA ALA A 17 -11.71 12.10 -12.35
C ALA A 17 -12.10 11.99 -10.88
N ASN A 18 -11.89 13.05 -10.10
CA ASN A 18 -12.31 13.10 -8.70
C ASN A 18 -13.85 12.93 -8.56
N GLN A 19 -14.64 13.67 -9.33
CA GLN A 19 -16.10 13.56 -9.32
C GLN A 19 -16.61 12.17 -9.74
N GLN A 20 -15.99 11.55 -10.74
CA GLN A 20 -16.32 10.19 -11.17
C GLN A 20 -16.07 9.16 -10.07
N ILE A 21 -14.94 9.26 -9.37
CA ILE A 21 -14.60 8.39 -8.24
C ILE A 21 -15.58 8.59 -7.09
N GLN A 22 -15.96 9.83 -6.77
CA GLN A 22 -16.97 10.13 -5.74
C GLN A 22 -18.35 9.58 -6.11
N SER A 23 -18.66 9.55 -7.41
CA SER A 23 -19.90 8.97 -7.95
C SER A 23 -19.90 7.45 -7.96
N GLY A 24 -18.80 6.80 -7.56
CA GLY A 24 -18.69 5.35 -7.41
C GLY A 24 -18.14 4.62 -8.64
N ILE A 25 -17.56 5.34 -9.62
CA ILE A 25 -16.86 4.70 -10.74
C ILE A 25 -15.57 4.05 -10.22
N ASN A 26 -15.23 2.88 -10.78
CA ASN A 26 -14.00 2.17 -10.43
C ASN A 26 -12.78 3.05 -10.71
N VAL A 27 -11.97 3.26 -9.67
CA VAL A 27 -10.74 4.05 -9.71
C VAL A 27 -9.79 3.56 -10.79
N GLU A 28 -9.62 2.26 -10.97
CA GLU A 28 -8.70 1.70 -11.99
C GLU A 28 -9.11 2.07 -13.41
N THR A 29 -10.42 2.23 -13.65
CA THR A 29 -10.95 2.66 -14.95
C THR A 29 -10.76 4.16 -15.16
N VAL A 30 -11.00 4.97 -14.13
CA VAL A 30 -10.84 6.43 -14.19
C VAL A 30 -9.38 6.82 -14.43
N LEU A 31 -8.42 6.07 -13.88
CA LEU A 31 -6.99 6.39 -13.97
C LEU A 31 -6.30 5.89 -15.26
N GLN A 32 -7.07 5.60 -16.31
CA GLN A 32 -6.57 5.26 -17.64
C GLN A 32 -6.63 6.46 -18.58
N ASN A 33 -5.75 6.48 -19.58
CA ASN A 33 -5.71 7.50 -20.63
C ASN A 33 -5.70 8.94 -20.08
N VAL A 34 -4.77 9.20 -19.16
CA VAL A 34 -4.66 10.45 -18.44
C VAL A 34 -4.05 11.54 -19.33
N PRO A 35 -4.78 12.61 -19.67
CA PRO A 35 -4.23 13.73 -20.41
C PRO A 35 -3.26 14.53 -19.53
N LEU A 36 -2.14 14.92 -20.13
CA LEU A 36 -1.17 15.81 -19.55
C LEU A 36 -1.30 17.21 -20.17
N THR A 37 -0.83 18.23 -19.45
CA THR A 37 -0.85 19.64 -19.87
C THR A 37 -0.03 19.92 -21.12
N ASP A 38 0.89 19.02 -21.49
CA ASP A 38 1.68 19.10 -22.71
C ASP A 38 1.04 18.37 -23.92
N GLY A 39 -0.22 17.94 -23.79
CA GLY A 39 -0.98 17.29 -24.85
C GLY A 39 -0.71 15.79 -25.01
N ARG A 40 0.21 15.21 -24.22
CA ARG A 40 0.44 13.76 -24.21
C ARG A 40 -0.66 13.05 -23.42
N ILE A 41 -0.91 11.80 -23.79
CA ILE A 41 -1.80 10.89 -23.05
C ILE A 41 -0.93 9.85 -22.36
N PHE A 42 -1.07 9.76 -21.04
CA PHE A 42 -0.40 8.75 -20.23
C PHE A 42 -1.32 7.54 -20.04
N PRO A 43 -0.88 6.31 -20.39
CA PRO A 43 -1.78 5.16 -20.44
C PRO A 43 -2.46 4.84 -19.11
N THR A 44 -1.73 4.95 -18.00
CA THR A 44 -2.25 4.71 -16.66
C THR A 44 -1.40 5.38 -15.58
N ILE A 45 -2.02 5.81 -14.49
CA ILE A 45 -1.31 6.33 -13.32
C ILE A 45 -1.67 5.56 -12.05
N SER A 46 -0.72 5.47 -11.12
CA SER A 46 -0.96 4.87 -9.80
C SER A 46 -1.89 5.72 -8.94
N HIS A 47 -2.60 5.10 -7.99
CA HIS A 47 -3.41 5.80 -6.99
C HIS A 47 -2.59 6.83 -6.20
N LYS A 48 -1.31 6.52 -5.93
CA LYS A 48 -0.38 7.42 -5.25
C LYS A 48 -0.11 8.67 -6.08
N THR A 49 0.13 8.51 -7.37
CA THR A 49 0.35 9.62 -8.31
C THR A 49 -0.88 10.52 -8.37
N PHE A 50 -2.08 9.92 -8.50
CA PHE A 50 -3.35 10.63 -8.50
C PHE A 50 -3.58 11.41 -7.19
N LYS A 51 -3.36 10.77 -6.04
CA LYS A 51 -3.47 11.43 -4.72
C LYS A 51 -2.48 12.59 -4.56
N ASN A 52 -1.25 12.42 -5.06
CA ASN A 52 -0.25 13.49 -5.04
C ASN A 52 -0.67 14.67 -5.92
N ALA A 53 -1.26 14.41 -7.09
CA ALA A 53 -1.78 15.46 -7.97
C ALA A 53 -2.96 16.22 -7.35
N LEU A 54 -3.89 15.52 -6.68
CA LEU A 54 -4.97 16.15 -5.91
C LEU A 54 -4.42 17.05 -4.80
N ASN A 55 -3.47 16.54 -4.01
CA ASN A 55 -2.83 17.30 -2.94
C ASN A 55 -2.09 18.54 -3.47
N PHE A 56 -1.34 18.38 -4.56
CA PHE A 56 -0.59 19.48 -5.19
C PHE A 56 -1.51 20.62 -5.63
N ASN A 57 -2.67 20.26 -6.18
CA ASN A 57 -3.69 21.23 -6.63
C ASN A 57 -4.69 21.63 -5.53
N GLN A 58 -4.48 21.20 -4.28
CA GLN A 58 -5.36 21.49 -3.13
C GLN A 58 -6.82 21.05 -3.34
N ILE A 59 -7.04 19.98 -4.12
CA ILE A 59 -8.36 19.42 -4.38
C ILE A 59 -8.70 18.40 -3.29
N GLU A 60 -9.94 18.44 -2.80
CA GLU A 60 -10.41 17.51 -1.77
C GLU A 60 -10.30 16.06 -2.25
N ILE A 61 -9.60 15.24 -1.44
CA ILE A 61 -9.38 13.83 -1.76
C ILE A 61 -10.71 13.08 -1.60
N PRO A 62 -11.14 12.30 -2.61
CA PRO A 62 -12.39 11.56 -2.51
C PRO A 62 -12.30 10.58 -1.34
N LYS A 63 -13.31 10.59 -0.48
CA LYS A 63 -13.48 9.55 0.54
C LYS A 63 -13.80 8.24 -0.19
N LEU A 64 -12.75 7.50 -0.54
CA LEU A 64 -12.90 6.14 -1.03
C LEU A 64 -13.69 5.37 0.01
N ARG A 65 -14.88 4.90 -0.38
CA ARG A 65 -15.65 3.97 0.45
C ARG A 65 -14.76 2.75 0.64
N THR A 66 -14.05 2.68 1.76
CA THR A 66 -13.41 1.44 2.16
C THR A 66 -14.56 0.46 2.37
N GLY A 67 -14.48 -0.69 1.71
CA GLY A 67 -15.42 -1.78 1.94
C GLY A 67 -15.53 -2.08 3.44
N PRO A 68 -16.55 -2.85 3.85
CA PRO A 68 -16.71 -3.23 5.24
C PRO A 68 -15.36 -3.69 5.79
N LYS A 69 -14.98 -3.13 6.95
CA LYS A 69 -13.73 -3.47 7.63
C LYS A 69 -13.59 -5.00 7.67
N PRO A 70 -12.42 -5.57 7.34
CA PRO A 70 -12.22 -7.02 7.43
C PRO A 70 -12.73 -7.48 8.80
N LYS A 71 -13.59 -8.50 8.80
CA LYS A 71 -14.09 -9.08 10.06
C LYS A 71 -12.89 -9.48 10.90
N ASP A 72 -12.91 -9.13 12.18
CA ASP A 72 -11.89 -9.60 13.11
C ASP A 72 -11.79 -11.14 13.02
N PRO A 73 -10.57 -11.70 13.04
CA PRO A 73 -10.40 -13.14 12.97
C PRO A 73 -11.14 -13.81 14.14
N PRO A 74 -11.78 -14.98 13.93
CA PRO A 74 -12.40 -15.75 14.99
C PRO A 74 -11.46 -15.97 16.19
N GLN A 75 -12.00 -15.89 17.40
CA GLN A 75 -11.24 -16.07 18.65
C GLN A 75 -10.47 -17.39 18.69
N GLU A 76 -10.99 -18.44 18.04
CA GLU A 76 -10.32 -19.73 17.91
C GLU A 76 -8.97 -19.62 17.19
N LEU A 77 -8.88 -18.84 16.11
CA LEU A 77 -7.62 -18.62 15.39
C LEU A 77 -6.63 -17.84 16.25
N ILE A 78 -7.10 -16.85 17.00
CA ILE A 78 -6.28 -16.07 17.94
C ILE A 78 -5.68 -17.01 19.00
N ASN A 79 -6.50 -17.90 19.55
CA ASN A 79 -6.08 -18.87 20.57
C ASN A 79 -5.10 -19.91 19.99
N THR A 80 -5.32 -20.39 18.76
CA THR A 80 -4.40 -21.33 18.10
C THR A 80 -3.03 -20.69 17.86
N VAL A 81 -3.00 -19.44 17.36
CA VAL A 81 -1.74 -18.71 17.12
C VAL A 81 -1.00 -18.45 18.44
N GLN A 82 -1.72 -18.06 19.51
CA GLN A 82 -1.11 -17.90 20.83
C GLN A 82 -0.55 -19.21 21.39
N ASN A 83 -1.28 -20.31 21.26
CA ASN A 83 -0.83 -21.62 21.73
C ASN A 83 0.40 -22.12 20.95
N LEU A 84 0.44 -21.89 19.64
CA LEU A 84 1.63 -22.18 18.82
C LEU A 84 2.83 -21.32 19.24
N HIS A 85 2.62 -20.01 19.45
CA HIS A 85 3.67 -19.11 19.92
C HIS A 85 4.23 -19.57 21.27
N ASN A 86 3.36 -19.89 22.22
CA ASN A 86 3.75 -20.39 23.54
C ASN A 86 4.48 -21.74 23.46
N LYS A 87 4.05 -22.65 22.57
CA LYS A 87 4.72 -23.94 22.35
C LYS A 87 6.12 -23.78 21.76
N VAL A 88 6.29 -22.85 20.82
CA VAL A 88 7.60 -22.52 20.24
C VAL A 88 8.52 -21.87 21.28
N GLN A 89 8.01 -20.93 22.08
CA GLN A 89 8.79 -20.29 23.16
C GLN A 89 9.20 -21.31 24.23
N LYS A 90 8.27 -22.18 24.66
CA LYS A 90 8.56 -23.25 25.62
C LYS A 90 9.62 -24.23 25.09
N ASN A 91 9.60 -24.55 23.80
CA ASN A 91 10.61 -25.40 23.16
C ASN A 91 11.98 -24.73 23.00
N ARG A 92 12.08 -23.40 23.10
CA ARG A 92 13.37 -22.69 23.10
C ARG A 92 14.00 -22.56 24.48
N ASN A 93 13.23 -22.79 25.55
CA ASN A 93 13.66 -22.62 26.94
C ASN A 93 14.14 -23.91 27.62
N PHE A 94 14.50 -24.95 26.85
CA PHE A 94 15.19 -26.12 27.41
C PHE A 94 16.62 -25.74 27.82
N PRO A 95 17.04 -26.01 29.09
CA PRO A 95 18.43 -25.87 29.50
C PRO A 95 19.22 -27.03 28.86
N GLY A 96 19.65 -26.87 27.61
CA GLY A 96 20.39 -27.93 26.92
C GLY A 96 20.80 -27.65 25.48
N PHE A 97 20.16 -26.70 24.78
CA PHE A 97 20.59 -26.32 23.43
C PHE A 97 21.33 -24.99 23.45
N ARG A 98 22.66 -25.05 23.62
CA ARG A 98 23.56 -23.99 23.14
C ARG A 98 23.89 -24.32 21.67
N PRO A 99 23.60 -23.44 20.70
CA PRO A 99 24.17 -23.59 19.37
C PRO A 99 25.70 -23.53 19.50
N ASN A 100 26.38 -24.62 19.16
CA ASN A 100 27.83 -24.65 19.11
C ASN A 100 28.27 -23.90 17.84
N TYR A 101 28.57 -22.61 17.97
CA TYR A 101 29.29 -21.88 16.93
C TYR A 101 30.74 -22.35 16.94
N ASN A 102 31.04 -23.42 16.20
CA ASN A 102 32.42 -23.75 15.84
C ASN A 102 32.98 -22.63 14.96
N ARG A 103 33.62 -21.65 15.61
CA ARG A 103 34.49 -20.67 14.95
C ARG A 103 35.80 -21.39 14.66
N SER A 104 35.96 -21.84 13.43
CA SER A 104 37.23 -22.32 12.88
C SER A 104 38.25 -21.17 12.97
N SER A 105 39.19 -21.25 13.91
CA SER A 105 40.41 -20.45 13.86
C SER A 105 41.29 -21.05 12.77
N ASN A 106 41.39 -20.37 11.64
CA ASN A 106 42.44 -20.62 10.66
C ASN A 106 43.70 -19.92 11.17
N ASP A 107 44.59 -20.68 11.81
CA ASP A 107 46.00 -20.33 11.91
C ASP A 107 46.74 -21.00 10.75
N THR A 108 47.27 -20.21 9.83
CA THR A 108 48.54 -20.46 9.13
C THR A 108 49.13 -19.12 8.69
#